data_AF-A0AAW5L7W9-F1
#
_entry.id   AF-A0AAW5L7W9-F1
#
_cell.length_a   1.000
_cell.length_b   1.000
_cell.length_c   1.000
_cell.angle_alpha   90.00
_cell.angle_beta   90.00
_cell.angle_gamma   90.00
#
_symmetry.space_group_name_H-M   'P 1'
#
loop_
_entity.id
_entity.type
_entity.pdbx_description
1 polymer ?
#
loop_
_entity_poly.entity_id
_entity_poly.type
_entity_poly.pdbx_seq_one_letter_code
_entity_poly.pdbx_strand_id
1 'polypeptide(L)' 'SGQHLGMLALGLKPGDEVIVPSFTFAATANSVAVSGGVPVFVDVDPETFTVDPAAVEAAITERTVGIQPVHLYGHPA' A
#
# COMPACT_ATOMS: atom_id res chain seq x y z
N SER A 1 -10.10 11.18 2.99
CA SER A 1 -10.85 10.35 3.96
C SER A 1 -11.08 8.92 3.47
N GLY A 2 -11.28 8.66 2.16
CA GLY A 2 -11.55 7.30 1.64
C GLY A 2 -10.51 6.23 1.99
N GLN A 3 -9.22 6.51 1.84
CA GLN A 3 -8.15 5.56 2.19
C GLN A 3 -8.20 5.14 3.66
N HIS A 4 -8.31 6.10 4.59
CA HIS A 4 -8.41 5.81 6.02
C HIS A 4 -9.66 4.98 6.38
N LEU A 5 -10.80 5.28 5.76
CA LEU A 5 -12.01 4.47 5.95
C LEU A 5 -11.82 3.03 5.45
N GLY A 6 -11.12 2.84 4.33
CA GLY A 6 -10.76 1.51 3.83
C GLY A 6 -9.90 0.74 4.82
N MET A 7 -8.89 1.38 5.41
CA MET A 7 -8.03 0.76 6.42
C MET A 7 -8.78 0.42 7.72
N LEU A 8 -9.72 1.27 8.15
CA LEU A 8 -10.59 0.95 9.29
C LEU A 8 -11.51 -0.24 8.99
N ALA A 9 -12.07 -0.30 7.78
CA ALA A 9 -12.92 -1.42 7.36
C ALA A 9 -12.17 -2.74 7.22
N LEU A 10 -10.88 -2.69 6.84
CA LEU A 10 -9.98 -3.84 6.83
C LEU A 10 -9.72 -4.40 8.24
N GLY A 11 -9.92 -3.58 9.28
CA GLY A 11 -9.80 -4.01 10.67
C GLY A 11 -8.35 -4.26 11.10
N LEU A 12 -7.43 -3.43 10.63
CA LEU A 12 -5.99 -3.54 10.90
C LEU A 12 -5.70 -3.70 12.40
N LYS A 13 -4.82 -4.64 12.71
CA LYS A 13 -4.29 -4.90 14.05
C LYS A 13 -2.82 -4.47 14.13
N PRO A 14 -2.30 -4.21 15.33
CA PRO A 14 -0.87 -3.91 15.50
C PRO A 14 0.01 -5.01 14.90
N GLY A 15 0.89 -4.61 13.98
CA GLY A 15 1.80 -5.51 13.26
C GLY A 15 1.30 -6.02 11.92
N ASP A 16 0.02 -5.80 11.58
CA ASP A 16 -0.50 -6.11 10.25
C ASP A 16 0.21 -5.24 9.18
N GLU A 17 0.65 -5.86 8.10
CA GLU A 17 1.38 -5.22 7.02
C GLU A 17 0.46 -4.93 5.83
N VAL A 18 0.54 -3.72 5.29
CA VAL A 18 -0.12 -3.33 4.04
C VAL A 18 0.93 -2.85 3.05
N ILE A 19 1.01 -3.52 1.90
CA ILE A 19 1.97 -3.18 0.84
C ILE A 19 1.50 -1.91 0.12
N VAL A 20 2.39 -0.95 -0.05
CA VAL A 20 2.15 0.34 -0.72
C VAL A 20 3.34 0.70 -1.63
N PRO A 21 3.11 1.40 -2.76
CA PRO A 21 4.22 1.89 -3.58
C PRO A 21 5.05 2.93 -2.83
N SER A 22 6.37 2.90 -3.01
CA SER A 22 7.32 3.88 -2.49
C SER A 22 7.17 5.25 -3.17
N PHE A 23 6.76 5.25 -4.44
CA PHE A 23 6.50 6.43 -5.24
C PHE A 23 4.99 6.73 -5.34
N THR A 24 4.48 7.50 -4.37
CA THR A 24 3.06 7.93 -4.29
C THR A 24 2.92 9.17 -3.40
N PHE A 25 1.72 9.74 -3.32
CA PHE A 25 1.38 10.73 -2.31
C PHE A 25 1.37 10.13 -0.90
N ALA A 26 1.89 10.87 0.08
CA ALA A 26 2.08 10.41 1.47
C ALA A 26 0.80 9.89 2.15
N ALA A 27 -0.38 10.33 1.71
CA ALA A 27 -1.66 9.85 2.25
C ALA A 27 -1.81 8.32 2.16
N THR A 28 -1.24 7.68 1.13
CA THR A 28 -1.30 6.22 0.92
C THR A 28 -0.68 5.44 2.08
N ALA A 29 0.53 5.81 2.52
CA ALA A 29 1.18 5.15 3.65
C ALA A 29 0.62 5.66 4.99
N ASN A 30 0.30 6.95 5.08
CA ASN A 30 -0.26 7.53 6.29
C ASN A 30 -1.60 6.88 6.66
N SER A 31 -2.46 6.55 5.69
CA SER A 31 -3.73 5.90 6.00
C SER A 31 -3.55 4.55 6.68
N VAL A 32 -2.53 3.78 6.30
CA VAL A 32 -2.16 2.51 6.95
C VAL A 32 -1.68 2.79 8.37
N ALA A 33 -0.68 3.68 8.51
CA ALA A 33 -0.03 3.96 9.78
C ALA A 33 -0.99 4.52 10.85
N VAL A 34 -1.83 5.50 10.48
CA VAL A 34 -2.79 6.10 11.41
C VAL A 34 -3.96 5.17 11.77
N SER A 35 -4.18 4.12 10.97
CA SER A 35 -5.12 3.03 11.27
C SER A 35 -4.50 1.90 12.09
N GLY A 36 -3.21 2.00 12.47
CA GLY A 36 -2.53 1.05 13.36
C GLY A 36 -1.78 -0.08 12.66
N GLY A 37 -1.74 -0.11 11.32
CA GLY A 37 -0.95 -1.06 10.54
C GLY A 37 0.46 -0.56 10.20
N VAL A 38 1.23 -1.40 9.53
CA VAL A 38 2.60 -1.13 9.09
C VAL A 38 2.62 -1.03 7.55
N PRO A 39 2.94 0.15 6.98
CA PRO A 39 3.14 0.25 5.53
C PRO A 39 4.45 -0.44 5.12
N VAL A 40 4.36 -1.38 4.17
CA VAL A 40 5.51 -2.03 3.54
C VAL A 40 5.71 -1.41 2.17
N PHE A 41 6.80 -0.68 2.01
CA PHE A 41 7.11 0.01 0.76
C PHE A 41 7.72 -0.94 -0.27
N VAL A 42 7.20 -0.90 -1.49
CA VAL A 42 7.76 -1.61 -2.65
C VAL A 42 7.98 -0.64 -3.80
N ASP A 43 8.88 -1.00 -4.72
CA ASP A 43 9.24 -0.14 -5.84
C ASP A 43 8.13 -0.10 -6.91
N VAL A 44 8.31 0.81 -7.87
CA VAL A 44 7.39 1.02 -9.00
C VAL A 44 8.04 0.62 -10.32
N ASP A 45 7.21 0.29 -11.30
CA ASP A 45 7.65 0.18 -12.69
C ASP A 45 8.03 1.59 -13.21
N PRO A 46 9.22 1.77 -13.82
CA PRO A 46 9.72 3.09 -14.21
C PRO A 46 9.03 3.68 -15.45
N GLU A 47 8.28 2.90 -16.22
CA GLU A 47 7.56 3.36 -17.40
C GLU A 47 6.14 3.85 -17.02
N THR A 48 5.49 3.14 -16.10
CA THR A 48 4.10 3.41 -15.69
C THR A 48 3.97 4.19 -14.39
N PHE A 49 5.01 4.17 -13.56
CA PHE A 49 5.04 4.69 -12.18
C PHE A 49 4.01 4.06 -11.24
N THR A 50 3.43 2.91 -11.62
CA THR A 50 2.57 2.11 -10.75
C THR A 50 3.38 1.02 -10.07
N VAL A 51 2.79 0.37 -9.06
CA VAL A 51 3.49 -0.63 -8.26
C VAL A 51 3.99 -1.79 -9.12
N ASP A 52 5.25 -2.21 -8.95
CA ASP A 52 5.79 -3.38 -9.66
C ASP A 52 5.19 -4.67 -9.06
N PRO A 53 4.43 -5.48 -9.84
CA PRO A 53 3.83 -6.71 -9.34
C PRO A 53 4.85 -7.73 -8.78
N ALA A 54 6.05 -7.79 -9.35
CA ALA A 54 7.09 -8.69 -8.87
C ALA A 54 7.65 -8.23 -7.51
N ALA A 55 7.80 -6.92 -7.33
CA ALA A 55 8.18 -6.33 -6.05
C ALA A 55 7.09 -6.55 -4.97
N VAL A 56 5.81 -6.50 -5.35
CA VAL A 56 4.69 -6.85 -4.46
C VAL A 56 4.79 -8.31 -4.02
N GLU A 57 4.93 -9.26 -4.96
CA GLU A 57 5.02 -10.69 -4.64
C GLU A 57 6.18 -10.99 -3.69
N ALA A 58 7.36 -10.39 -3.94
CA ALA A 58 8.54 -10.55 -3.10
C ALA A 58 8.39 -9.96 -1.68
N ALA A 59 7.49 -8.99 -1.49
CA ALA A 59 7.27 -8.32 -0.21
C ALA A 59 6.19 -8.97 0.66
N ILE A 60 5.47 -9.97 0.15
CA ILE A 60 4.44 -10.68 0.93
C ILE A 60 5.09 -11.45 2.07
N THR A 61 4.54 -11.27 3.27
CA THR A 61 4.90 -12.00 4.49
C THR A 61 3.65 -12.64 5.12
N GLU A 62 3.85 -13.41 6.19
CA GLU A 62 2.75 -13.93 7.02
C GLU A 62 1.91 -12.83 7.69
N ARG A 63 2.41 -11.59 7.75
CA ARG A 63 1.71 -10.43 8.33
C ARG A 63 1.00 -9.58 7.28
N THR A 64 1.17 -9.87 5.99
CA THR A 64 0.53 -9.08 4.93
C THR A 64 -0.98 -9.34 4.91
N VAL A 65 -1.76 -8.30 5.13
CA VAL A 65 -3.24 -8.35 5.14
C VAL A 65 -3.89 -7.54 4.02
N GLY A 66 -3.10 -6.79 3.26
CA GLY A 66 -3.60 -6.01 2.13
C GLY A 66 -2.51 -5.44 1.24
N ILE A 67 -2.92 -5.06 0.03
CA ILE A 67 -2.12 -4.32 -0.94
C ILE A 67 -2.94 -3.09 -1.32
N GLN A 68 -2.37 -1.88 -1.20
CA GLN A 68 -3.02 -0.63 -1.58
C GLN A 68 -2.25 0.00 -2.77
N PRO A 69 -2.53 -0.45 -4.01
CA PRO A 69 -1.91 0.12 -5.20
C PRO A 69 -2.42 1.55 -5.45
N VAL A 70 -1.71 2.29 -6.29
CA VAL A 70 -2.08 3.65 -6.66
C VAL A 70 -2.06 3.77 -8.17
N HIS A 71 -3.19 4.20 -8.74
CA HIS A 71 -3.32 4.54 -10.16
C HIS A 71 -2.68 5.90 -10.43
N LEU A 72 -1.35 5.95 -10.36
CA LEU A 72 -0.61 7.21 -10.38
C LEU A 72 -0.82 7.92 -11.73
N TYR A 73 -1.01 9.25 -11.67
CA TYR A 73 -1.30 10.09 -12.84
C TYR A 73 -2.54 9.66 -13.66
N GLY A 74 -3.42 8.83 -13.10
CA GLY A 74 -4.61 8.30 -13.78
C GLY A 74 -4.35 7.04 -14.61
N HIS A 75 -3.14 6.48 -14.56
CA HIS A 75 -2.82 5.19 -15.18
C HIS A 75 -3.21 4.05 -14.23
N PRO A 76 -4.07 3.09 -14.64
CA PRO A 76 -4.42 1.94 -13.82
C PRO A 76 -3.20 1.10 -13.44
N ALA A 77 -3.25 0.58 -12.22
CA ALA A 77 -2.25 -0.27 -11.60
C ALA A 77 -2.85 -1.65 -11.42
#